data_AF-A0A090LJX2-F1
#
_entry.id   AF-A0A090LJX2-F1
#
_cell.length_a   1.000
_cell.length_b   1.000
_cell.length_c   1.000
_cell.angle_alpha   90.00
_cell.angle_beta   90.00
_cell.angle_gamma   90.00
#
_symmetry.space_group_name_H-M   'P 1'
#
loop_
_entity.id
_entity.type
_entity.pdbx_description
1 polymer ?
#
loop_
_entity_poly.entity_id
_entity_poly.type
_entity_poly.pdbx_seq_one_letter_code
_entity_poly.pdbx_strand_id
1 'polypeptide(L)'
;MCTIFFILIIFINFISSFITQYDPNEADLLGRFSSAVSSKYYYDCMINDEILKNNTELIYSYNEHNSKLNGDFLAGIIKLKNDPESIVIVHKSTSSIQQLISQVYLYPMEALNITYNVISTELKKLLNNGNYKNVIFTGHSLGGGLAILD
;
A
#
# COMPACT_ATOMS: atom_id res chain seq x y z
N MET A 1 33.57 -14.24 -24.94
CA MET A 1 32.44 -14.50 -24.01
C MET A 1 32.57 -13.74 -22.68
N CYS A 2 33.75 -13.64 -22.05
CA CYS A 2 33.89 -12.92 -20.76
C CYS A 2 33.57 -11.41 -20.80
N THR A 3 33.84 -10.72 -21.91
CA THR A 3 33.57 -9.27 -22.05
C THR A 3 32.07 -8.93 -22.06
N ILE A 4 31.24 -9.77 -22.68
CA ILE A 4 29.78 -9.58 -22.69
C ILE A 4 29.19 -9.80 -21.29
N PHE A 5 29.70 -10.79 -20.55
CA PHE A 5 29.27 -11.06 -19.18
C PHE A 5 29.62 -9.90 -18.22
N PHE A 6 30.79 -9.31 -18.37
CA PHE A 6 31.20 -8.14 -17.57
C PHE A 6 30.34 -6.90 -17.87
N ILE A 7 30.01 -6.66 -19.14
CA ILE A 7 29.11 -5.57 -19.53
C ILE A 7 27.70 -5.80 -18.96
N LEU A 8 27.22 -7.05 -18.97
CA LEU A 8 25.92 -7.41 -18.40
C LEU A 8 25.89 -7.16 -16.88
N ILE A 9 26.94 -7.52 -16.15
CA ILE A 9 27.06 -7.27 -14.71
C ILE A 9 27.11 -5.76 -14.41
N ILE A 10 27.83 -4.97 -15.21
CA ILE A 10 27.88 -3.51 -15.04
C ILE A 10 26.50 -2.90 -15.29
N PHE A 11 25.79 -3.34 -16.33
CA PHE A 11 24.41 -2.89 -16.57
C PHE A 11 23.47 -3.27 -15.42
N ILE A 12 23.57 -4.50 -14.90
CA ILE A 12 22.74 -4.93 -13.76
C ILE A 12 23.00 -4.06 -12.51
N ASN A 13 24.25 -3.67 -12.24
CA ASN A 13 24.58 -2.78 -11.12
C ASN A 13 24.14 -1.32 -11.34
N PHE A 14 23.98 -0.89 -12.59
CA PHE A 14 23.49 0.46 -12.92
C PHE A 14 21.95 0.55 -12.95
N ILE A 15 21.24 -0.59 -13.05
CA ILE A 15 19.78 -0.61 -13.19
C ILE A 15 19.03 -0.34 -11.87
N SER A 16 19.69 -0.41 -10.71
CA SER A 16 19.03 -0.18 -9.42
C SER A 16 19.82 0.70 -8.45
N SER A 17 20.07 1.95 -8.82
CA SER A 17 20.24 2.96 -7.78
C SER A 17 18.86 3.28 -7.20
N PHE A 18 18.44 2.52 -6.20
CA PHE A 18 17.34 2.98 -5.35
C PHE A 18 17.77 4.30 -4.73
N ILE A 19 17.00 5.34 -4.98
CA ILE A 19 17.17 6.61 -4.27
C ILE A 19 16.78 6.31 -2.82
N THR A 20 17.79 6.16 -1.96
CA THR A 20 17.59 5.97 -0.52
C THR A 20 17.23 7.26 0.20
N GLN A 21 17.11 8.36 -0.55
CA GLN A 21 16.79 9.66 -0.01
C GLN A 21 15.31 9.70 0.37
N TYR A 22 15.06 9.71 1.68
CA TYR A 22 13.74 9.88 2.26
C TYR A 22 13.16 11.25 1.88
N ASP A 23 11.99 11.26 1.24
CA ASP A 23 11.19 12.47 1.04
C ASP A 23 10.21 12.65 2.21
N PRO A 24 10.39 13.67 3.06
CA PRO A 24 9.50 13.91 4.19
C PRO A 24 8.05 14.24 3.76
N ASN A 25 7.84 14.82 2.57
CA ASN A 25 6.49 15.14 2.10
C ASN A 25 5.74 13.88 1.66
N GLU A 26 6.42 12.98 0.96
CA GLU A 26 5.86 11.67 0.62
C GLU A 26 5.55 10.89 1.91
N ALA A 27 6.47 10.88 2.86
CA ALA A 27 6.27 10.17 4.12
C ALA A 27 5.12 10.75 4.97
N ASP A 28 4.95 12.08 5.03
CA ASP A 28 3.78 12.71 5.68
C ASP A 28 2.48 12.27 4.99
N LEU A 29 2.45 12.26 3.66
CA LEU A 29 1.28 11.84 2.89
C LEU A 29 0.93 10.36 3.13
N LEU A 30 1.93 9.47 3.09
CA LEU A 30 1.75 8.03 3.37
C LEU A 30 1.34 7.78 4.82
N GLY A 31 1.86 8.57 5.76
CA GLY A 31 1.45 8.56 7.17
C GLY A 31 -0.01 8.93 7.35
N ARG A 32 -0.48 9.97 6.64
CA ARG A 32 -1.90 10.38 6.63
C ARG A 32 -2.80 9.29 6.04
N PHE A 33 -2.40 8.64 4.95
CA PHE A 33 -3.16 7.49 4.43
C PHE A 33 -3.28 6.38 5.46
N SER A 34 -2.18 6.00 6.09
CA SER A 34 -2.13 4.96 7.11
C SER A 34 -2.99 5.30 8.33
N SER A 35 -3.07 6.59 8.70
CA SER A 35 -3.96 7.06 9.75
C SER A 35 -5.43 7.02 9.31
N ALA A 36 -5.75 7.53 8.12
CA ALA A 36 -7.09 7.58 7.57
C ALA A 36 -7.71 6.19 7.43
N VAL A 37 -6.98 5.24 6.85
CA VAL A 37 -7.45 3.85 6.65
C VAL A 37 -7.74 3.14 7.98
N SER A 38 -7.04 3.53 9.04
CA SER A 38 -7.16 2.96 10.39
C SER A 38 -8.34 3.54 11.17
N SER A 39 -8.81 4.73 10.77
CA SER A 39 -9.97 5.38 11.33
C SER A 39 -11.29 4.65 11.00
N LYS A 40 -12.30 4.85 11.85
CA LYS A 40 -13.69 4.48 11.53
C LYS A 40 -14.31 5.42 10.50
N TYR A 41 -13.70 6.60 10.31
CA TYR A 41 -14.16 7.68 9.43
C TYR A 41 -13.29 7.78 8.17
N TYR A 42 -12.85 6.64 7.62
CA TYR A 42 -11.87 6.61 6.53
C TYR A 42 -12.21 7.57 5.37
N TYR A 43 -13.43 7.49 4.83
CA TYR A 43 -13.86 8.36 3.73
C TYR A 43 -13.92 9.84 4.14
N ASP A 44 -14.40 10.14 5.35
CA ASP A 44 -14.44 11.52 5.84
C ASP A 44 -13.02 12.08 6.03
N CYS A 45 -12.07 11.27 6.48
CA CYS A 45 -10.66 11.66 6.57
C CYS A 45 -10.09 11.98 5.18
N MET A 46 -10.38 11.16 4.16
CA MET A 46 -9.92 11.40 2.79
C MET A 46 -10.48 12.69 2.17
N ILE A 47 -11.71 13.08 2.54
CA ILE A 47 -12.41 14.25 2.00
C ILE A 47 -12.07 15.53 2.76
N ASN A 48 -11.91 15.45 4.08
CA ASN A 48 -11.80 16.62 4.96
C ASN A 48 -10.35 16.98 5.33
N ASP A 49 -9.39 16.05 5.26
CA ASP A 49 -7.97 16.39 5.39
C ASP A 49 -7.52 17.15 4.12
N GLU A 50 -7.14 18.43 4.27
CA GLU A 50 -6.78 19.29 3.13
C GLU A 50 -5.60 18.74 2.32
N ILE A 51 -4.64 18.09 2.98
CA ILE A 51 -3.46 17.54 2.31
C ILE A 51 -3.90 16.32 1.49
N LEU A 52 -4.68 15.40 2.06
CA LEU A 52 -5.20 14.24 1.32
C LEU A 52 -6.10 14.69 0.16
N LYS A 53 -7.08 15.55 0.43
CA LYS A 53 -8.04 16.05 -0.56
C LYS A 53 -7.35 16.69 -1.76
N ASN A 54 -6.35 17.53 -1.51
CA ASN A 54 -5.70 18.30 -2.57
C ASN A 54 -4.68 17.48 -3.36
N ASN A 55 -4.06 16.46 -2.76
CA ASN A 55 -2.96 15.72 -3.39
C ASN A 55 -3.36 14.35 -3.91
N THR A 56 -4.58 13.87 -3.65
CA THR A 56 -4.92 12.46 -3.83
C THR A 56 -6.35 12.25 -4.35
N GLU A 57 -6.61 11.07 -4.90
CA GLU A 57 -7.92 10.60 -5.33
C GLU A 57 -8.09 9.13 -4.92
N LEU A 58 -9.14 8.82 -4.13
CA LEU A 58 -9.46 7.44 -3.78
C LEU A 58 -10.13 6.76 -4.98
N ILE A 59 -9.44 5.79 -5.56
CA ILE A 59 -9.91 5.07 -6.76
C ILE A 59 -10.78 3.88 -6.36
N TYR A 60 -10.32 3.12 -5.38
CA TYR A 60 -10.97 1.90 -4.93
C TYR A 60 -10.73 1.67 -3.45
N SER A 61 -11.67 1.01 -2.78
CA SER A 61 -11.50 0.57 -1.40
C SER A 61 -12.27 -0.72 -1.19
N TYR A 62 -11.70 -1.62 -0.42
CA TYR A 62 -12.31 -2.88 -0.01
C TYR A 62 -12.29 -2.97 1.51
N ASN A 63 -13.40 -3.42 2.10
CA ASN A 63 -13.52 -3.62 3.54
C ASN A 63 -14.25 -4.93 3.82
N GLU A 64 -13.67 -5.77 4.67
CA GLU A 64 -14.25 -7.05 5.08
C GLU A 64 -14.01 -7.29 6.57
N HIS A 65 -15.07 -7.72 7.27
CA HIS A 65 -14.93 -8.28 8.60
C HIS A 65 -14.67 -9.78 8.51
N ASN A 66 -13.62 -10.27 9.17
CA ASN A 66 -13.32 -11.70 9.24
C ASN A 66 -13.35 -12.18 10.70
N SER A 67 -14.34 -13.00 11.01
CA SER A 67 -14.56 -13.54 12.35
C SER A 67 -13.48 -14.53 12.78
N LYS A 68 -12.87 -15.29 11.86
CA LYS A 68 -11.76 -16.21 12.16
C LYS A 68 -10.52 -15.45 12.65
N LEU A 69 -10.24 -14.29 12.06
CA LEU A 69 -9.12 -13.44 12.41
C LEU A 69 -9.46 -12.32 13.41
N ASN A 70 -10.68 -12.31 13.94
CA ASN A 70 -11.16 -11.36 14.95
C ASN A 70 -10.96 -9.88 14.57
N GLY A 71 -11.13 -9.52 13.29
CA GLY A 71 -10.75 -8.19 12.82
C GLY A 71 -11.48 -7.70 11.58
N ASP A 72 -11.47 -6.38 11.42
CA ASP A 72 -11.82 -5.71 10.17
C ASP A 72 -10.56 -5.47 9.36
N PHE A 73 -10.65 -5.77 8.07
CA PHE A 73 -9.58 -5.62 7.08
C PHE A 73 -10.04 -4.65 6.03
N LEU A 74 -9.27 -3.58 5.84
CA LEU A 74 -9.56 -2.57 4.84
C LEU A 74 -8.29 -2.29 4.04
N ALA A 75 -8.45 -2.20 2.73
CA ALA A 75 -7.40 -1.76 1.82
C ALA A 75 -7.94 -0.73 0.83
N GLY A 76 -7.09 0.22 0.43
CA GLY A 76 -7.43 1.28 -0.51
C GLY A 76 -6.43 1.39 -1.64
N ILE A 77 -6.89 1.72 -2.83
CA ILE A 77 -6.08 2.13 -3.98
C ILE A 77 -6.28 3.62 -4.19
N ILE A 78 -5.20 4.38 -4.07
CA ILE A 78 -5.19 5.84 -4.10
C ILE A 78 -4.28 6.30 -5.23
N LYS A 79 -4.74 7.26 -6.03
CA LYS A 79 -3.94 7.91 -7.06
C LYS A 79 -3.34 9.20 -6.51
N LEU A 80 -2.08 9.46 -6.83
CA LEU A 80 -1.43 10.73 -6.52
C LEU A 80 -1.72 11.75 -7.63
N LYS A 81 -2.08 12.98 -7.25
CA LYS A 81 -2.36 14.07 -8.21
C LYS A 81 -1.08 14.70 -8.74
N ASN A 82 -0.06 14.84 -7.89
CA ASN A 82 1.22 15.45 -8.25
C ASN A 82 2.16 14.47 -8.96
N ASP A 83 1.86 13.17 -8.89
CA ASP A 83 2.56 12.12 -9.63
C ASP A 83 1.53 11.14 -10.23
N PRO A 84 0.94 11.49 -11.38
CA PRO A 84 -0.16 10.71 -11.97
C PRO A 84 0.26 9.33 -12.49
N GLU A 85 1.57 9.05 -12.56
CA GLU A 85 2.11 7.74 -12.92
C GLU A 85 2.25 6.82 -11.69
N SER A 86 1.92 7.31 -10.49
CA SER A 86 2.04 6.56 -9.23
C SER A 86 0.68 6.30 -8.59
N ILE A 87 0.53 5.07 -8.09
CA ILE A 87 -0.61 4.65 -7.26
C ILE A 87 -0.12 4.10 -5.93
N VAL A 88 -0.90 4.33 -4.89
CA VAL A 88 -0.63 3.91 -3.52
C VAL A 88 -1.65 2.86 -3.11
N ILE A 89 -1.16 1.73 -2.62
CA ILE A 89 -1.94 0.70 -1.95
C ILE A 89 -1.73 0.87 -0.46
N VAL A 90 -2.81 1.13 0.27
CA VAL A 90 -2.79 1.33 1.71
C VAL A 90 -3.57 0.24 2.43
N HIS A 91 -2.97 -0.35 3.46
CA HIS A 91 -3.60 -1.37 4.31
C HIS A 91 -3.91 -0.85 5.70
N LYS A 92 -5.07 -1.23 6.21
CA LYS A 92 -5.56 -0.89 7.55
C LYS A 92 -4.72 -1.53 8.65
N SER A 93 -4.54 -0.78 9.74
CA SER A 93 -3.93 -1.31 10.96
C SER A 93 -4.85 -2.29 11.69
N THR A 94 -4.38 -2.82 12.81
CA THR A 94 -5.23 -3.59 13.73
C THR A 94 -6.43 -2.76 14.21
N SER A 95 -7.61 -3.37 14.17
CA SER A 95 -8.92 -2.78 14.49
C SER A 95 -9.33 -2.98 15.95
N SER A 96 -8.75 -3.95 16.67
CA SER A 96 -9.11 -4.27 18.06
C SER A 96 -7.98 -4.91 18.86
N ILE A 97 -8.11 -4.91 20.20
CA ILE A 97 -7.18 -5.59 21.10
C ILE A 97 -7.24 -7.11 20.90
N GLN A 98 -8.42 -7.65 20.62
CA GLN A 98 -8.60 -9.08 20.33
C GLN A 98 -7.82 -9.48 19.07
N GLN A 99 -7.89 -8.64 18.04
CA GLN A 99 -7.12 -8.82 16.82
C GLN A 99 -5.61 -8.73 17.11
N LEU A 100 -5.19 -7.79 17.95
CA LEU A 100 -3.78 -7.64 18.34
C LEU A 100 -3.24 -8.88 19.04
N ILE A 101 -3.98 -9.43 20.00
CA ILE A 101 -3.59 -10.64 20.73
C ILE A 101 -3.58 -11.87 19.79
N SER A 102 -4.45 -11.86 18.78
CA SER A 102 -4.55 -12.95 17.80
C SER A 102 -3.43 -12.94 16.75
N GLN A 103 -2.59 -11.90 16.69
CA GLN A 103 -1.46 -11.79 15.74
C GLN A 103 -0.29 -12.72 16.12
N VAL A 104 -0.50 -14.01 15.95
CA VAL A 104 0.51 -15.06 16.11
C VAL A 104 1.03 -15.54 14.76
N TYR A 105 1.92 -16.54 14.75
CA TYR A 105 2.55 -17.10 13.56
C TYR A 105 1.51 -17.40 12.44
N LEU A 106 1.78 -16.88 11.23
CA LEU A 106 0.93 -16.88 10.01
C LEU A 106 -0.21 -15.85 9.93
N TYR A 107 -0.53 -15.14 11.01
CA TYR A 107 -1.61 -14.16 10.98
C TYR A 107 -1.46 -13.13 9.84
N PRO A 108 -0.29 -12.52 9.58
CA PRO A 108 -0.13 -11.55 8.48
C PRO A 108 -0.42 -12.16 7.10
N MET A 109 -0.10 -13.44 6.88
CA MET A 109 -0.36 -14.11 5.60
C MET A 109 -1.86 -14.40 5.41
N GLU A 110 -2.53 -14.87 6.47
CA GLU A 110 -3.98 -15.08 6.43
C GLU A 110 -4.72 -13.75 6.28
N ALA A 111 -4.26 -12.70 6.96
CA ALA A 111 -4.78 -11.34 6.86
C ALA A 111 -4.61 -10.76 5.46
N LEU A 112 -3.42 -10.91 4.85
CA LEU A 112 -3.16 -10.44 3.50
C LEU A 112 -4.10 -11.09 2.49
N ASN A 113 -4.31 -12.41 2.61
CA ASN A 113 -5.14 -13.16 1.67
C ASN A 113 -6.60 -12.69 1.62
N ILE A 114 -7.09 -12.02 2.68
CA ILE A 114 -8.44 -11.43 2.72
C ILE A 114 -8.55 -10.29 1.68
N THR A 115 -7.57 -9.38 1.64
CA THR A 115 -7.63 -8.20 0.76
C THR A 115 -6.95 -8.44 -0.59
N TYR A 116 -5.95 -9.33 -0.63
CA TYR A 116 -5.05 -9.53 -1.77
C TYR A 116 -5.76 -9.85 -3.08
N ASN A 117 -6.68 -10.82 -3.10
CA ASN A 117 -7.32 -11.23 -4.35
C ASN A 117 -8.13 -10.09 -4.98
N VAL A 118 -8.80 -9.30 -4.15
CA VAL A 118 -9.62 -8.17 -4.59
C VAL A 118 -8.73 -7.01 -5.06
N ILE A 119 -7.78 -6.60 -4.22
CA ILE A 119 -6.86 -5.49 -4.52
C ILE A 119 -6.00 -5.82 -5.74
N SER A 120 -5.41 -7.02 -5.83
CA SER A 120 -4.59 -7.42 -6.97
C SER A 120 -5.38 -7.48 -8.28
N THR A 121 -6.66 -7.85 -8.22
CA THR A 121 -7.54 -7.84 -9.40
C THR A 121 -7.81 -6.41 -9.88
N GLU A 122 -8.17 -5.50 -8.98
CA GLU A 122 -8.39 -4.09 -9.34
C GLU A 122 -7.10 -3.40 -9.77
N LEU A 123 -5.98 -3.67 -9.09
CA LEU A 123 -4.66 -3.20 -9.47
C LEU A 123 -4.31 -3.64 -10.90
N LYS A 124 -4.48 -4.92 -11.24
CA LYS A 124 -4.21 -5.43 -12.60
C LYS A 124 -5.05 -4.71 -13.65
N LYS A 125 -6.33 -4.41 -13.37
CA LYS A 125 -7.19 -3.64 -14.30
C LYS A 125 -6.65 -2.23 -14.50
N LEU A 126 -6.22 -1.56 -13.43
CA LEU A 126 -5.66 -0.20 -13.48
C LEU A 126 -4.32 -0.17 -14.23
N LEU A 127 -3.43 -1.13 -13.98
CA LEU A 127 -2.13 -1.23 -14.63
C LEU A 127 -2.24 -1.56 -16.13
N ASN A 128 -3.22 -2.38 -16.53
CA ASN A 128 -3.42 -2.74 -17.94
C ASN A 128 -4.07 -1.62 -18.77
N ASN A 129 -4.87 -0.74 -18.14
CA ASN A 129 -5.64 0.29 -18.82
C ASN A 129 -5.08 1.72 -18.62
N GLY A 130 -4.12 1.89 -17.72
CA GLY A 130 -3.56 3.17 -17.33
C GLY A 130 -2.08 3.33 -17.70
N ASN A 131 -1.54 4.51 -17.42
CA ASN A 131 -0.12 4.84 -17.60
C ASN A 131 0.65 4.83 -16.26
N TYR A 132 0.24 3.97 -15.33
CA TYR A 132 0.90 3.86 -14.03
C TYR A 132 2.22 3.10 -14.16
N LYS A 133 3.30 3.70 -13.66
CA LYS A 133 4.65 3.13 -13.68
C LYS A 133 5.12 2.69 -12.29
N ASN A 134 4.58 3.31 -11.24
CA ASN A 134 5.00 3.02 -9.86
C ASN A 134 3.80 2.58 -9.02
N VAL A 135 4.05 1.59 -8.16
CA VAL A 135 3.10 1.13 -7.14
C VAL A 135 3.79 1.25 -5.79
N ILE A 136 3.19 2.03 -4.89
CA ILE A 136 3.70 2.29 -3.54
C ILE A 136 2.81 1.53 -2.57
N PHE A 137 3.41 0.71 -1.71
CA PHE A 137 2.68 -0.01 -0.66
C PHE A 137 2.93 0.67 0.69
N THR A 138 1.86 0.89 1.46
CA THR A 138 1.96 1.55 2.76
C THR A 138 0.94 1.03 3.76
N GLY A 139 1.18 1.30 5.03
CA GLY A 139 0.30 0.95 6.13
C GLY A 139 1.02 1.11 7.46
N HIS A 140 0.25 1.07 8.55
CA HIS A 140 0.80 1.17 9.91
C HIS A 140 0.52 -0.10 10.71
N SER A 141 1.46 -0.49 11.57
CA SER A 141 1.37 -1.70 12.41
C SER A 141 1.11 -2.95 11.55
N LEU A 142 0.05 -3.72 11.80
CA LEU A 142 -0.34 -4.86 10.95
C LEU A 142 -0.39 -4.47 9.47
N GLY A 143 -0.99 -3.33 9.12
CA GLY A 143 -1.10 -2.87 7.73
C GLY A 143 0.26 -2.60 7.08
N GLY A 144 1.25 -2.14 7.85
CA GLY A 144 2.63 -2.01 7.37
C GLY A 144 3.27 -3.38 7.13
N GLY A 145 2.97 -4.35 7.99
CA GLY A 145 3.35 -5.75 7.77
C GLY A 145 2.73 -6.33 6.49
N LEU A 146 1.45 -6.04 6.21
CA LEU A 146 0.78 -6.47 4.97
C LEU A 146 1.40 -5.79 3.74
N ALA A 147 1.70 -4.50 3.82
CA ALA A 147 2.33 -3.74 2.73
C ALA A 147 3.73 -4.26 2.35
N ILE A 148 4.46 -4.90 3.26
CA ILE A 148 5.76 -5.54 2.98
C ILE A 148 5.58 -6.88 2.24
N LEU A 149 4.43 -7.53 2.38
CA LEU A 149 4.16 -8.87 1.85
C LEU A 149 3.48 -8.87 0.48
N ASP A 150 2.89 -7.76 0.07
CA ASP A 150 2.33 -7.53 -1.27
C ASP A 150 3.41 -7.49 -2.36
#